data_AF-A0A310SAT2-F1
#
_entry.id   AF-A0A310SAT2-F1
#
_cell.length_a   1.000
_cell.length_b   1.000
_cell.length_c   1.000
_cell.angle_alpha   90.00
_cell.angle_beta   90.00
_cell.angle_gamma   90.00
#
_symmetry.space_group_name_H-M   'P 1'
#
loop_
_entity.id
_entity.type
_entity.pdbx_description
1 polymer ?
#
loop_
_entity_poly.entity_id
_entity_poly.type
_entity_poly.pdbx_seq_one_letter_code
_entity_poly.pdbx_strand_id
1 'polypeptide(L)'
;MNQQAKSCYLKSNDKSLLTVYLPDKKLIILGRCPETNVTDTQCSRQQVQLYADYQEYKVFIQQFGKRSCGFNGFKTRKDVKFIGKHDDYLEILYGKHIYQIEFNPPPQKTSLSEKRTRDSEICNDNEENSPKLAKLEVDNIDVTSPKETIQENESQKEKKHVKNAHGILKYINRNKMSLDKFGNEDNIVDLDTKQDIWEIQEDGALLIYTSQGMESRSKVAAYDMDGTLIKTKSGLVFPKDYDDWQLIYPDVPVKLQKLYNDGYMIVVFTNQASIGSGRINAKSFRNKLRNVIQKIGIPMQIFIATGYSIYRKPAIGMWQKMEEKNNSIFIDKENSFYVGDAAGRAKNWAPGRKKDHTSADRLLALNLDLKFYTPEEHFLGHKQAPYTLPTFNPKNLSNEEICSGSNITSSSQEIILMVGCPGSGKSHFVKCHLNHYSYVNRDTLGSWQKCITMMEKHINEQSSVVIDNTNPDCVSRQRFIEVAKKYNVPVRCFVMLTNIDHAKHNNKFRELTDPNHVKVSDVIINSYVKNYQEPSLEEGFTEIVHINFVPKFEKEEDRQFYEMYLLE
;
A
#
# COMPACT_ATOMS: atom_id res chain seq x y z
N MET A 1 18.94 2.06 -32.05
CA MET A 1 19.61 0.81 -31.64
C MET A 1 19.03 0.40 -30.30
N ASN A 2 18.35 -0.74 -30.21
CA ASN A 2 17.83 -1.25 -28.94
C ASN A 2 19.00 -1.45 -27.97
N GLN A 3 18.95 -0.79 -26.82
CA GLN A 3 19.99 -0.91 -25.81
C GLN A 3 19.82 -2.27 -25.10
N GLN A 4 20.67 -3.23 -25.43
CA GLN A 4 20.71 -4.56 -24.80
C GLN A 4 21.60 -4.53 -23.55
N ALA A 5 21.28 -5.36 -22.54
CA ALA A 5 22.17 -5.56 -21.41
C ALA A 5 23.51 -6.17 -21.88
N LYS A 6 24.62 -5.73 -21.27
CA LYS A 6 25.97 -6.29 -21.51
C LYS A 6 26.40 -7.28 -20.43
N SER A 7 25.77 -7.22 -19.26
CA SER A 7 26.04 -8.13 -18.15
C SER A 7 24.84 -8.22 -17.21
N CYS A 8 24.73 -9.33 -16.48
CA CYS A 8 23.74 -9.55 -15.42
C CYS A 8 24.44 -10.13 -14.18
N TYR A 9 24.06 -9.63 -13.00
CA TYR A 9 24.61 -10.06 -11.71
C TYR A 9 23.51 -10.29 -10.68
N LEU A 10 23.75 -11.21 -9.75
CA LEU A 10 23.06 -11.29 -8.48
C LEU A 10 23.92 -10.61 -7.43
N LYS A 11 23.46 -9.48 -6.88
CA LYS A 11 24.17 -8.74 -5.82
C LYS A 11 23.46 -8.86 -4.49
N SER A 12 24.21 -9.06 -3.42
CA SER A 12 23.65 -9.01 -2.07
C SER A 12 24.09 -7.76 -1.33
N ASN A 13 23.21 -7.23 -0.48
CA ASN A 13 23.58 -6.21 0.50
C ASN A 13 24.27 -6.82 1.74
N ASP A 14 24.25 -8.14 1.88
CA ASP A 14 25.00 -8.87 2.88
C ASP A 14 26.46 -9.02 2.43
N LYS A 15 27.38 -8.36 3.13
CA LYS A 15 28.82 -8.37 2.82
C LYS A 15 29.46 -9.76 2.95
N SER A 16 28.80 -10.72 3.60
CA SER A 16 29.27 -12.09 3.69
C SER A 16 28.99 -12.92 2.42
N LEU A 17 28.09 -12.46 1.55
CA LEU A 17 27.72 -13.15 0.32
C LEU A 17 28.45 -12.55 -0.89
N LEU A 18 28.84 -13.40 -1.84
CA LEU A 18 29.55 -12.96 -3.04
C LEU A 18 28.59 -12.61 -4.18
N THR A 19 28.93 -11.57 -4.93
CA THR A 19 28.23 -11.21 -6.18
C THR A 19 28.42 -12.32 -7.22
N VAL A 20 27.32 -12.80 -7.80
CA VAL A 20 27.35 -13.88 -8.79
C VAL A 20 27.08 -13.32 -10.18
N TYR A 21 27.96 -13.64 -11.14
CA TYR A 21 27.76 -13.29 -12.55
C TYR A 21 26.83 -14.30 -13.25
N LEU A 22 25.83 -13.81 -13.99
CA LEU A 22 24.90 -14.61 -14.80
C LEU A 22 25.15 -14.36 -16.29
N PRO A 23 25.81 -15.27 -17.02
CA PRO A 23 26.05 -15.15 -18.45
C PRO A 23 24.75 -15.27 -19.27
N ASP A 24 24.71 -14.60 -20.43
CA ASP A 24 23.56 -14.60 -21.32
C ASP A 24 23.24 -16.02 -21.85
N LYS A 25 21.97 -16.42 -21.73
CA LYS A 25 21.38 -17.70 -22.14
C LYS A 25 22.15 -18.94 -21.65
N LYS A 26 22.95 -18.82 -20.59
CA LYS A 26 23.70 -19.93 -20.00
C LYS A 26 23.11 -20.33 -18.66
N LEU A 27 22.82 -21.62 -18.54
CA LEU A 27 22.28 -22.21 -17.32
C LEU A 27 23.35 -22.33 -16.22
N ILE A 28 23.01 -21.86 -15.03
CA ILE A 28 23.81 -21.92 -13.80
C ILE A 28 22.97 -22.56 -12.70
N ILE A 29 23.61 -23.34 -11.82
CA ILE A 29 22.98 -23.88 -10.61
C ILE A 29 23.71 -23.31 -9.40
N LEU A 30 22.98 -22.67 -8.49
CA LEU A 30 23.50 -22.04 -7.28
C LEU A 30 22.91 -22.69 -6.03
N GLY A 31 23.59 -22.50 -4.90
CA GLY A 31 23.17 -23.02 -3.60
C GLY A 31 24.24 -22.76 -2.55
N ARG A 32 24.46 -23.72 -1.67
CA ARG A 32 25.59 -23.75 -0.73
C ARG A 32 26.88 -24.10 -1.48
N CYS A 33 27.54 -23.10 -2.07
CA CYS A 33 28.74 -23.26 -2.90
C CYS A 33 29.70 -22.06 -2.77
N PRO A 34 30.97 -22.21 -3.17
CA PRO A 34 31.96 -21.13 -3.09
C PRO A 34 31.55 -19.86 -3.83
N GLU A 35 30.83 -19.98 -4.94
CA GLU A 35 30.43 -18.86 -5.81
C GLU A 35 29.43 -17.91 -5.12
N THR A 36 28.60 -18.43 -4.20
CA THR A 36 27.65 -17.63 -3.41
C THR A 36 28.21 -17.27 -2.03
N ASN A 37 29.23 -18.00 -1.57
CA ASN A 37 29.72 -18.03 -0.19
C ASN A 37 28.65 -18.42 0.85
N VAL A 38 27.56 -19.07 0.42
CA VAL A 38 26.56 -19.63 1.33
C VAL A 38 27.13 -20.89 1.97
N THR A 39 27.17 -20.92 3.30
CA THR A 39 27.62 -22.07 4.10
C THR A 39 26.48 -22.76 4.87
N ASP A 40 25.24 -22.22 4.83
CA ASP A 40 24.07 -22.76 5.54
C ASP A 40 23.76 -24.20 5.10
N THR A 41 23.94 -25.15 6.02
CA THR A 41 23.66 -26.58 5.82
C THR A 41 22.23 -26.92 5.42
N GLN A 42 21.27 -26.02 5.66
CA GLN A 42 19.88 -26.18 5.22
C GLN A 42 19.68 -25.82 3.74
N CYS A 43 20.64 -25.11 3.13
CA CYS A 43 20.66 -24.81 1.71
C CYS A 43 21.34 -25.96 0.94
N SER A 44 20.67 -26.48 -0.09
CA SER A 44 21.27 -27.50 -0.97
C SER A 44 22.48 -26.93 -1.70
N ARG A 45 23.47 -27.77 -2.06
CA ARG A 45 24.54 -27.35 -2.98
C ARG A 45 23.98 -26.99 -4.36
N GLN A 46 22.89 -27.64 -4.75
CA GLN A 46 22.10 -27.39 -5.95
C GLN A 46 20.70 -26.97 -5.52
N GLN A 47 20.52 -25.68 -5.26
CA GLN A 47 19.33 -25.13 -4.63
C GLN A 47 18.41 -24.47 -5.66
N VAL A 48 18.97 -23.67 -6.56
CA VAL A 48 18.23 -22.93 -7.58
C VAL A 48 18.97 -23.00 -8.92
N GLN A 49 18.22 -23.15 -9.99
CA GLN A 49 18.69 -23.15 -11.36
C GLN A 49 18.27 -21.84 -12.02
N LEU A 50 19.21 -21.20 -12.71
CA LEU A 50 19.09 -19.84 -13.23
C LEU A 50 19.66 -19.71 -14.64
N TYR A 51 19.09 -18.85 -15.48
CA TYR A 51 19.79 -18.25 -16.61
C TYR A 51 19.24 -16.86 -16.91
N ALA A 52 20.09 -15.97 -17.40
CA ALA A 52 19.70 -14.61 -17.79
C ALA A 52 19.47 -14.53 -19.31
N ASP A 53 18.54 -13.68 -19.72
CA ASP A 53 18.33 -13.26 -21.11
C ASP A 53 18.54 -11.75 -21.19
N TYR A 54 19.62 -11.34 -21.84
CA TYR A 54 20.07 -9.95 -21.90
C TYR A 54 19.26 -9.12 -22.89
N GLN A 55 18.62 -9.78 -23.86
CA GLN A 55 17.74 -9.13 -24.83
C GLN A 55 16.43 -8.73 -24.17
N GLU A 56 15.88 -9.62 -23.34
CA GLU A 56 14.58 -9.45 -22.69
C GLU A 56 14.66 -8.84 -21.28
N TYR A 57 15.86 -8.63 -20.73
CA TYR A 57 16.09 -8.22 -19.34
C TYR A 57 15.38 -9.13 -18.32
N LYS A 58 15.41 -10.45 -18.57
CA LYS A 58 14.74 -11.48 -17.76
C LYS A 58 15.74 -12.48 -17.20
N VAL A 59 15.50 -12.95 -15.98
CA VAL A 59 16.21 -14.09 -15.37
C VAL A 59 15.20 -15.17 -15.08
N PHE A 60 15.40 -16.36 -15.64
CA PHE A 60 14.54 -17.50 -15.40
C PHE A 60 15.05 -18.25 -14.17
N ILE A 61 14.15 -18.57 -13.25
CA ILE A 61 14.46 -19.06 -11.91
C ILE A 61 13.63 -20.31 -11.65
N GLN A 62 14.29 -21.42 -11.34
CA GLN A 62 13.62 -22.66 -10.99
C GLN A 62 14.23 -23.25 -9.72
N GLN A 63 13.38 -23.59 -8.75
CA GLN A 63 13.83 -24.28 -7.55
C GLN A 63 14.23 -25.72 -7.90
N PHE A 64 15.42 -26.13 -7.47
CA PHE A 64 15.94 -27.49 -7.64
C PHE A 64 16.10 -28.22 -6.29
N GLY A 65 16.49 -27.47 -5.25
CA GLY A 65 16.72 -27.99 -3.90
C GLY A 65 15.44 -28.42 -3.18
N LYS A 66 15.61 -29.30 -2.17
CA LYS A 66 14.50 -29.84 -1.37
C LYS A 66 13.77 -28.77 -0.54
N ARG A 67 14.51 -27.79 -0.02
CA ARG A 67 13.93 -26.65 0.70
C ARG A 67 13.59 -25.55 -0.28
N SER A 68 12.56 -24.76 0.01
CA SER A 68 12.13 -23.71 -0.91
C SER A 68 13.10 -22.54 -0.96
N CYS A 69 13.24 -21.95 -2.16
CA CYS A 69 13.80 -20.62 -2.36
C CYS A 69 12.74 -19.57 -2.03
N GLY A 70 13.15 -18.30 -1.99
CA GLY A 70 12.25 -17.15 -2.01
C GLY A 70 12.41 -16.35 -3.29
N PHE A 71 11.34 -15.77 -3.80
CA PHE A 71 11.40 -14.83 -4.91
C PHE A 71 10.43 -13.68 -4.60
N ASN A 72 10.94 -12.45 -4.50
CA ASN A 72 10.20 -11.26 -4.06
C ASN A 72 9.38 -11.47 -2.77
N GLY A 73 9.95 -12.17 -1.78
CA GLY A 73 9.29 -12.47 -0.51
C GLY A 73 8.35 -13.67 -0.52
N PHE A 74 8.21 -14.37 -1.66
CA PHE A 74 7.37 -15.55 -1.81
C PHE A 74 8.15 -16.84 -1.81
N LYS A 75 7.63 -17.84 -1.11
CA LYS A 75 8.18 -19.19 -1.13
C LYS A 75 7.95 -19.85 -2.48
N THR A 76 9.02 -20.29 -3.14
CA THR A 76 8.93 -21.02 -4.41
C THR A 76 8.37 -22.42 -4.21
N ARG A 77 7.75 -22.96 -5.26
CA ARG A 77 7.33 -24.36 -5.34
C ARG A 77 8.30 -25.10 -6.27
N LYS A 78 8.52 -26.38 -5.99
CA LYS A 78 9.31 -27.26 -6.86
C LYS A 78 8.60 -27.37 -8.23
N ASP A 79 9.39 -27.41 -9.30
CA ASP A 79 8.92 -27.55 -10.69
C ASP A 79 8.12 -26.38 -11.28
N VAL A 80 8.06 -25.25 -10.56
CA VAL A 80 7.53 -23.98 -11.08
C VAL A 80 8.68 -23.07 -11.49
N LYS A 81 8.63 -22.56 -12.72
CA LYS A 81 9.57 -21.54 -13.23
C LYS A 81 9.05 -20.14 -12.91
N PHE A 82 9.93 -19.30 -12.41
CA PHE A 82 9.72 -17.88 -12.16
C PHE A 82 10.54 -17.06 -13.14
N ILE A 83 10.09 -15.83 -13.41
CA ILE A 83 10.80 -14.88 -14.26
C ILE A 83 11.06 -13.64 -13.42
N GLY A 84 12.33 -13.35 -13.15
CA GLY A 84 12.79 -12.14 -12.50
C GLY A 84 13.23 -11.08 -13.50
N LYS A 85 13.05 -9.82 -13.12
CA LYS A 85 13.47 -8.63 -13.87
C LYS A 85 14.56 -7.89 -13.10
N HIS A 86 15.10 -6.83 -13.71
CA HIS A 86 15.97 -5.88 -13.01
C HIS A 86 15.30 -5.40 -11.70
N ASP A 87 16.08 -5.32 -10.62
CA ASP A 87 15.67 -4.96 -9.25
C ASP A 87 14.77 -5.97 -8.50
N ASP A 88 14.41 -7.11 -9.11
CA ASP A 88 13.75 -8.19 -8.37
C ASP A 88 14.72 -8.91 -7.42
N TYR A 89 14.16 -9.51 -6.37
CA TYR A 89 14.92 -10.19 -5.31
C TYR A 89 14.74 -11.71 -5.36
N LEU A 90 15.85 -12.42 -5.34
CA LEU A 90 15.95 -13.87 -5.19
C LEU A 90 16.55 -14.21 -3.82
N GLU A 91 15.88 -15.07 -3.07
CA GLU A 91 16.38 -15.62 -1.82
C GLU A 91 16.77 -17.07 -2.10
N ILE A 92 18.07 -17.40 -2.04
CA ILE A 92 18.54 -18.76 -2.37
C ILE A 92 17.87 -19.80 -1.45
N LEU A 93 17.58 -19.42 -0.21
CA LEU A 93 16.77 -20.20 0.73
C LEU A 93 15.69 -19.27 1.32
N TYR A 94 14.43 -19.68 1.32
CA TYR A 94 13.32 -18.81 1.74
C TYR A 94 13.56 -18.16 3.12
N GLY A 95 13.49 -16.83 3.16
CA GLY A 95 13.78 -15.98 4.32
C GLY A 95 15.26 -15.67 4.56
N LYS A 96 16.18 -16.09 3.68
CA LYS A 96 17.63 -15.99 3.86
C LYS A 96 18.40 -15.82 2.53
N HIS A 97 19.64 -15.35 2.61
CA HIS A 97 20.58 -15.24 1.48
C HIS A 97 19.97 -14.53 0.27
N ILE A 98 19.66 -13.25 0.46
CA ILE A 98 18.91 -12.41 -0.47
C ILE A 98 19.87 -11.79 -1.49
N TYR A 99 19.50 -11.87 -2.77
CA TYR A 99 20.18 -11.27 -3.89
C TYR A 99 19.22 -10.42 -4.72
N GLN A 100 19.65 -9.26 -5.17
CA GLN A 100 18.99 -8.42 -6.15
C GLN A 100 19.54 -8.73 -7.55
N ILE A 101 18.65 -8.78 -8.55
CA ILE A 101 19.01 -8.98 -9.96
C ILE A 101 19.39 -7.63 -10.58
N GLU A 102 20.60 -7.52 -11.11
CA GLU A 102 21.11 -6.30 -11.73
C GLU A 102 21.57 -6.57 -13.17
N PHE A 103 20.98 -5.87 -14.13
CA PHE A 103 21.38 -5.85 -15.54
C PHE A 103 22.14 -4.55 -15.81
N ASN A 104 23.22 -4.63 -16.59
CA ASN A 104 24.10 -3.49 -16.88
C ASN A 104 24.38 -3.40 -18.39
N PRO A 105 24.02 -2.28 -19.08
CA PRO A 105 23.25 -1.16 -18.54
C PRO A 105 21.85 -1.61 -18.08
N PRO A 106 21.22 -0.91 -17.13
CA PRO A 106 19.85 -1.21 -16.72
C PRO A 106 18.88 -1.00 -17.90
N PRO A 107 17.71 -1.68 -17.89
CA PRO A 107 16.72 -1.45 -18.93
C PRO A 107 16.30 0.02 -18.93
N GLN A 108 16.12 0.60 -20.12
CA GLN A 108 15.62 1.98 -20.23
C GLN A 108 14.25 2.06 -19.54
N LYS A 109 14.08 3.04 -18.66
CA LYS A 109 12.77 3.32 -18.05
C LYS A 109 11.83 3.83 -19.13
N THR A 110 11.12 2.92 -19.79
CA THR A 110 9.97 3.25 -20.61
C THR A 110 8.88 3.78 -19.68
N SER A 111 8.55 5.06 -19.83
CA SER A 111 7.31 5.63 -19.30
C SER A 111 6.14 5.02 -20.07
N LEU A 112 5.80 3.76 -19.78
CA LEU A 112 4.58 3.02 -20.13
C LEU A 112 4.76 1.60 -19.57
N SER A 113 3.96 1.26 -18.56
CA SER A 113 3.95 -0.05 -17.91
C SER A 113 3.48 -1.14 -18.89
N GLU A 114 4.38 -2.02 -19.32
CA GLU A 114 3.99 -3.24 -20.04
C GLU A 114 3.14 -4.14 -19.14
N LYS A 115 1.90 -4.38 -19.58
CA LYS A 115 0.95 -5.35 -19.02
C LYS A 115 1.57 -6.75 -19.03
N ARG A 116 1.37 -7.49 -17.94
CA ARG A 116 1.73 -8.91 -17.80
C ARG A 116 0.85 -9.77 -18.72
N THR A 117 1.34 -10.20 -19.87
CA THR A 117 0.77 -11.33 -20.62
C THR A 117 1.24 -12.64 -19.99
N ARG A 118 0.30 -13.55 -19.71
CA ARG A 118 0.55 -14.95 -19.37
C ARG A 118 0.46 -15.74 -20.67
N ASP A 119 1.60 -16.13 -21.23
CA ASP A 119 1.62 -17.15 -22.26
C ASP A 119 1.97 -18.49 -21.61
N SER A 120 0.97 -19.37 -21.57
CA SER A 120 1.14 -20.79 -21.36
C SER A 120 1.17 -21.44 -22.74
N GLU A 121 2.36 -21.78 -23.24
CA GLU A 121 2.48 -22.60 -24.45
C GLU A 121 2.81 -24.05 -24.07
N ILE A 122 1.92 -24.93 -24.51
CA ILE A 122 2.04 -26.38 -24.55
C ILE A 122 2.83 -26.72 -25.82
N CYS A 123 3.81 -27.61 -25.71
CA CYS A 123 4.59 -28.13 -26.82
C CYS A 123 3.70 -28.87 -27.84
N ASN A 124 3.97 -28.67 -29.12
CA ASN A 124 3.83 -29.71 -30.14
C ASN A 124 4.93 -29.55 -31.19
N ASP A 125 5.56 -30.67 -31.50
CA ASP A 125 6.60 -30.85 -32.51
C ASP A 125 6.07 -30.56 -33.92
N ASN A 126 6.90 -29.91 -34.75
CA ASN A 126 7.29 -30.40 -36.09
C ASN A 126 8.03 -29.31 -36.92
N GLU A 127 9.26 -29.66 -37.26
CA GLU A 127 9.98 -29.50 -38.54
C GLU A 127 9.93 -28.21 -39.39
N GLU A 128 11.16 -27.73 -39.62
CA GLU A 128 11.77 -27.36 -40.91
C GLU A 128 11.70 -25.91 -41.49
N ASN A 129 12.93 -25.44 -41.73
CA ASN A 129 13.43 -24.62 -42.85
C ASN A 129 13.21 -23.08 -42.89
N SER A 130 14.33 -22.41 -42.63
CA SER A 130 14.79 -21.08 -43.07
C SER A 130 14.70 -20.84 -44.61
N PRO A 131 15.20 -19.72 -45.20
CA PRO A 131 15.31 -18.30 -44.77
C PRO A 131 14.88 -17.30 -45.89
N LYS A 132 14.87 -15.97 -45.64
CA LYS A 132 15.70 -14.94 -46.34
C LYS A 132 15.22 -13.49 -46.24
N LEU A 133 16.24 -12.63 -46.29
CA LEU A 133 16.38 -11.16 -46.23
C LEU A 133 16.03 -10.43 -47.55
N ALA A 134 15.62 -9.15 -47.47
CA ALA A 134 16.11 -7.96 -48.25
C ALA A 134 15.17 -6.75 -47.99
N LYS A 135 15.59 -5.56 -47.49
CA LYS A 135 16.42 -4.43 -47.99
C LYS A 135 15.78 -3.53 -49.08
N LEU A 136 15.79 -2.21 -48.83
CA LEU A 136 15.94 -1.00 -49.70
C LEU A 136 15.16 0.19 -49.05
N GLU A 137 15.75 1.30 -48.55
CA GLU A 137 16.43 2.48 -49.19
C GLU A 137 15.50 3.37 -50.05
N VAL A 138 15.52 4.72 -50.14
CA VAL A 138 15.99 5.97 -49.45
C VAL A 138 15.24 7.16 -50.15
N ASP A 139 15.25 8.38 -49.55
CA ASP A 139 15.18 9.77 -50.12
C ASP A 139 14.01 10.66 -49.59
N ASN A 140 14.22 11.70 -48.74
CA ASN A 140 14.73 13.10 -48.96
C ASN A 140 13.67 14.00 -49.68
N ILE A 141 13.23 15.21 -49.28
CA ILE A 141 13.89 16.51 -48.91
C ILE A 141 12.85 17.55 -48.35
N ASP A 142 13.33 18.50 -47.51
CA ASP A 142 12.95 19.90 -47.11
C ASP A 142 11.56 20.31 -46.58
N VAL A 143 11.43 20.92 -45.38
CA VAL A 143 11.80 22.28 -44.84
C VAL A 143 10.80 23.39 -45.23
N THR A 144 10.03 23.88 -44.25
CA THR A 144 9.94 25.29 -43.81
C THR A 144 8.79 25.52 -42.82
N SER A 145 9.09 26.28 -41.76
CA SER A 145 8.16 27.03 -40.89
C SER A 145 8.39 28.53 -41.19
N PRO A 146 7.47 29.51 -40.95
CA PRO A 146 7.16 29.94 -39.56
C PRO A 146 5.85 30.74 -39.28
N LYS A 147 5.57 30.92 -37.96
CA LYS A 147 5.14 32.16 -37.22
C LYS A 147 3.67 32.61 -37.05
N GLU A 148 3.41 32.99 -35.78
CA GLU A 148 2.55 34.08 -35.21
C GLU A 148 1.02 33.87 -35.25
N THR A 149 0.17 34.18 -34.26
CA THR A 149 0.10 35.36 -33.35
C THR A 149 -0.85 35.10 -32.16
N ILE A 150 -0.70 35.93 -31.12
CA ILE A 150 -1.44 36.08 -29.85
C ILE A 150 -2.81 36.78 -30.04
N GLN A 151 -3.86 36.45 -29.28
CA GLN A 151 -4.64 37.41 -28.45
C GLN A 151 -5.87 36.83 -27.71
N GLU A 152 -6.16 37.52 -26.60
CA GLU A 152 -7.08 37.32 -25.48
C GLU A 152 -8.58 37.29 -25.82
N ASN A 153 -9.39 36.76 -24.89
CA ASN A 153 -10.54 37.51 -24.32
C ASN A 153 -11.14 36.82 -23.09
N GLU A 154 -11.28 37.61 -22.01
CA GLU A 154 -12.13 37.35 -20.84
C GLU A 154 -13.60 37.66 -21.14
N SER A 155 -14.54 36.97 -20.49
CA SER A 155 -15.62 37.62 -19.70
C SER A 155 -16.61 36.61 -19.09
N GLN A 156 -17.13 37.05 -17.94
CA GLN A 156 -17.93 36.37 -16.92
C GLN A 156 -19.41 36.18 -17.33
N LYS A 157 -20.11 35.19 -16.74
CA LYS A 157 -21.37 35.41 -15.96
C LYS A 157 -22.01 34.15 -15.34
N GLU A 158 -22.21 34.26 -14.02
CA GLU A 158 -23.38 33.94 -13.19
C GLU A 158 -23.93 32.50 -12.95
N LYS A 159 -23.67 32.06 -11.70
CA LYS A 159 -24.61 31.58 -10.65
C LYS A 159 -25.89 30.83 -11.05
N LYS A 160 -26.01 29.58 -10.55
CA LYS A 160 -27.24 29.03 -9.96
C LYS A 160 -26.93 28.15 -8.74
N HIS A 161 -27.59 28.47 -7.62
CA HIS A 161 -27.65 27.66 -6.40
C HIS A 161 -28.46 26.36 -6.64
N VAL A 162 -27.96 25.23 -6.14
CA VAL A 162 -28.77 24.08 -5.68
C VAL A 162 -28.13 23.50 -4.42
N LYS A 163 -28.97 23.22 -3.42
CA LYS A 163 -28.62 22.70 -2.09
C LYS A 163 -28.35 21.19 -2.10
N ASN A 164 -27.48 20.82 -1.17
CA ASN A 164 -27.40 19.59 -0.37
C ASN A 164 -26.82 18.28 -0.95
N ALA A 165 -25.90 17.75 -0.12
CA ALA A 165 -25.26 16.44 -0.06
C ALA A 165 -24.52 16.01 -1.32
N HIS A 166 -23.17 15.91 -1.25
CA HIS A 166 -22.27 15.03 -2.04
C HIS A 166 -20.80 15.51 -1.90
N GLY A 167 -20.19 15.28 -0.73
CA GLY A 167 -18.83 15.78 -0.41
C GLY A 167 -17.67 14.85 -0.81
N ILE A 168 -17.87 13.53 -0.86
CA ILE A 168 -16.76 12.56 -1.04
C ILE A 168 -16.72 11.98 -2.46
N LEU A 169 -17.87 11.79 -3.11
CA LEU A 169 -17.98 11.22 -4.47
C LEU A 169 -17.29 12.05 -5.57
N LYS A 170 -17.01 13.34 -5.34
CA LYS A 170 -16.42 14.20 -6.38
C LYS A 170 -14.91 14.00 -6.53
N TYR A 171 -14.25 13.36 -5.57
CA TYR A 171 -12.82 13.06 -5.63
C TYR A 171 -12.49 11.81 -6.44
N ILE A 172 -13.41 10.84 -6.49
CA ILE A 172 -13.27 9.58 -7.24
C ILE A 172 -13.37 9.80 -8.76
N ASN A 173 -14.02 10.88 -9.21
CA ASN A 173 -14.41 11.07 -10.62
C ASN A 173 -13.47 11.94 -11.48
N ARG A 174 -12.23 12.22 -11.05
CA ARG A 174 -11.30 13.08 -11.83
C ARG A 174 -10.17 12.37 -12.60
N ASN A 175 -10.06 11.05 -12.51
CA ASN A 175 -9.16 10.30 -13.40
C ASN A 175 -9.91 9.87 -14.67
N LYS A 176 -10.07 10.81 -15.61
CA LYS A 176 -10.38 10.53 -17.01
C LYS A 176 -9.20 10.98 -17.87
N MET A 177 -8.90 10.16 -18.88
CA MET A 177 -7.76 10.18 -19.84
C MET A 177 -6.56 9.36 -19.32
N SER A 178 -6.21 8.19 -19.86
CA SER A 178 -6.21 7.75 -21.26
C SER A 178 -6.86 6.38 -21.51
N LEU A 179 -7.77 6.33 -22.49
CA LEU A 179 -8.32 5.13 -23.10
C LEU A 179 -7.28 4.46 -24.01
N ASP A 180 -7.12 3.13 -23.88
CA ASP A 180 -7.39 2.15 -24.94
C ASP A 180 -6.82 0.76 -24.55
N LYS A 181 -7.58 -0.30 -24.87
CA LYS A 181 -7.39 -1.74 -24.53
C LYS A 181 -7.98 -2.20 -23.19
N PHE A 182 -9.30 -2.16 -23.11
CA PHE A 182 -10.09 -3.34 -22.71
C PHE A 182 -11.06 -3.62 -23.86
N GLY A 183 -11.04 -4.85 -24.37
CA GLY A 183 -12.04 -5.29 -25.34
C GLY A 183 -13.42 -5.18 -24.70
N ASN A 184 -14.35 -4.60 -25.45
CA ASN A 184 -15.76 -4.63 -25.17
C ASN A 184 -16.23 -6.10 -25.24
N GLU A 185 -16.27 -6.78 -24.10
CA GLU A 185 -17.10 -7.94 -23.83
C GLU A 185 -17.20 -8.05 -22.29
N ASP A 186 -18.43 -8.17 -21.77
CA ASP A 186 -18.82 -8.30 -20.35
C ASP A 186 -19.25 -7.05 -19.55
N ASN A 187 -19.82 -6.04 -20.22
CA ASN A 187 -20.88 -5.23 -19.59
C ASN A 187 -22.25 -5.83 -19.95
N ILE A 188 -22.60 -6.95 -19.32
CA ILE A 188 -23.97 -7.48 -19.36
C ILE A 188 -24.73 -6.82 -18.21
N VAL A 189 -25.42 -5.72 -18.52
CA VAL A 189 -26.57 -5.28 -17.72
C VAL A 189 -27.78 -5.93 -18.37
N ASP A 190 -28.13 -7.13 -17.90
CA ASP A 190 -29.36 -7.79 -18.30
C ASP A 190 -30.50 -7.22 -17.45
N LEU A 191 -31.36 -6.42 -18.08
CA LEU A 191 -32.57 -5.88 -17.49
C LEU A 191 -33.68 -6.93 -17.55
N ASP A 192 -33.47 -8.07 -16.89
CA ASP A 192 -34.56 -8.94 -16.44
C ASP A 192 -34.08 -9.88 -15.31
N THR A 193 -34.85 -9.96 -14.23
CA THR A 193 -34.45 -10.56 -12.94
C THR A 193 -34.23 -12.10 -12.98
N LYS A 194 -33.12 -12.60 -12.37
CA LYS A 194 -32.92 -13.91 -11.67
C LYS A 194 -31.48 -14.49 -11.75
N GLN A 195 -30.42 -13.72 -11.52
CA GLN A 195 -29.06 -14.29 -11.35
C GLN A 195 -28.24 -13.52 -10.30
N ASP A 196 -27.24 -14.18 -9.73
CA ASP A 196 -26.25 -13.55 -8.84
C ASP A 196 -25.41 -12.51 -9.57
N ILE A 197 -25.29 -11.31 -9.01
CA ILE A 197 -24.59 -10.18 -9.62
C ILE A 197 -23.15 -10.13 -9.10
N TRP A 198 -22.19 -9.97 -10.02
CA TRP A 198 -20.77 -9.77 -9.72
C TRP A 198 -20.29 -8.47 -10.35
N GLU A 199 -19.86 -7.52 -9.53
CA GLU A 199 -19.46 -6.19 -9.97
C GLU A 199 -18.00 -5.94 -9.63
N ILE A 200 -17.30 -5.28 -10.56
CA ILE A 200 -15.94 -4.80 -10.40
C ILE A 200 -16.00 -3.28 -10.34
N GLN A 201 -15.51 -2.69 -9.25
CA GLN A 201 -15.54 -1.26 -9.02
C GLN A 201 -14.10 -0.73 -8.92
N GLU A 202 -13.88 0.51 -9.37
CA GLU A 202 -12.63 1.26 -9.26
C GLU A 202 -11.40 0.43 -9.67
N ASP A 203 -11.35 0.04 -10.95
CA ASP A 203 -10.25 -0.74 -11.54
C ASP A 203 -9.94 -2.06 -10.79
N GLY A 204 -10.95 -2.60 -10.12
CA GLY A 204 -10.87 -3.85 -9.37
C GLY A 204 -10.39 -3.70 -7.93
N ALA A 205 -10.27 -2.48 -7.39
CA ALA A 205 -9.97 -2.23 -5.98
C ALA A 205 -11.07 -2.76 -5.04
N LEU A 206 -12.30 -2.84 -5.54
CA LEU A 206 -13.45 -3.43 -4.86
C LEU A 206 -14.20 -4.40 -5.79
N LEU A 207 -14.52 -5.57 -5.27
CA LEU A 207 -15.43 -6.51 -5.90
C LEU A 207 -16.68 -6.65 -5.04
N ILE A 208 -17.84 -6.74 -5.69
CA ILE A 208 -19.14 -6.87 -5.01
C ILE A 208 -19.84 -8.10 -5.56
N TYR A 209 -20.28 -8.97 -4.67
CA TYR A 209 -21.15 -10.10 -4.97
C TYR A 209 -22.51 -9.86 -4.34
N THR A 210 -23.57 -9.84 -5.13
CA THR A 210 -24.95 -9.76 -4.61
C THR A 210 -25.68 -11.04 -4.99
N SER A 211 -26.07 -11.85 -4.02
CA SER A 211 -26.82 -13.07 -4.29
C SER A 211 -28.24 -12.74 -4.75
N GLN A 212 -28.83 -13.66 -5.50
CA GLN A 212 -30.25 -13.59 -5.86
C GLN A 212 -31.14 -13.44 -4.61
N GLY A 213 -32.18 -12.61 -4.73
CA GLY A 213 -33.17 -12.39 -3.66
C GLY A 213 -32.70 -11.43 -2.56
N MET A 214 -31.58 -10.74 -2.77
CA MET A 214 -31.12 -9.72 -1.83
C MET A 214 -32.05 -8.51 -1.85
N GLU A 215 -32.44 -8.06 -0.66
CA GLU A 215 -33.34 -6.91 -0.46
C GLU A 215 -32.65 -5.83 0.38
N SER A 216 -32.89 -4.56 0.04
CA SER A 216 -32.45 -3.42 0.84
C SER A 216 -33.25 -3.35 2.15
N ARG A 217 -32.55 -3.11 3.27
CA ARG A 217 -33.16 -3.08 4.61
C ARG A 217 -32.50 -2.01 5.47
N SER A 218 -33.21 -1.55 6.50
CA SER A 218 -32.69 -0.53 7.44
C SER A 218 -31.79 -1.11 8.53
N LYS A 219 -31.89 -2.40 8.84
CA LYS A 219 -31.01 -3.07 9.82
C LYS A 219 -29.98 -3.93 9.11
N VAL A 220 -28.71 -3.81 9.51
CA VAL A 220 -27.59 -4.56 8.94
C VAL A 220 -26.92 -5.41 9.99
N ALA A 221 -26.81 -6.71 9.71
CA ALA A 221 -25.90 -7.59 10.42
C ALA A 221 -24.72 -7.86 9.48
N ALA A 222 -23.61 -7.20 9.75
CA ALA A 222 -22.43 -7.26 8.91
C ALA A 222 -21.36 -8.17 9.55
N TYR A 223 -20.63 -8.91 8.71
CA TYR A 223 -19.70 -9.94 9.14
C TYR A 223 -18.36 -9.80 8.41
N ASP A 224 -17.27 -10.17 9.05
CA ASP A 224 -16.09 -10.67 8.34
C ASP A 224 -16.34 -12.10 7.80
N MET A 225 -15.49 -12.59 6.91
CA MET A 225 -15.60 -13.93 6.34
C MET A 225 -14.64 -14.95 6.99
N ASP A 226 -13.33 -14.79 6.80
CA ASP A 226 -12.32 -15.79 7.13
C ASP A 226 -11.91 -15.64 8.61
N GLY A 227 -12.26 -16.61 9.45
CA GLY A 227 -12.12 -16.52 10.91
C GLY A 227 -13.42 -16.16 11.62
N THR A 228 -14.45 -15.77 10.86
CA THR A 228 -15.74 -15.29 11.40
C THR A 228 -16.95 -16.12 10.97
N LEU A 229 -17.15 -16.33 9.67
CA LEU A 229 -18.21 -17.21 9.15
C LEU A 229 -17.65 -18.58 8.77
N ILE A 230 -16.43 -18.60 8.25
CA ILE A 230 -15.74 -19.80 7.81
C ILE A 230 -14.35 -19.90 8.44
N LYS A 231 -13.81 -21.11 8.49
CA LYS A 231 -12.42 -21.41 8.84
C LYS A 231 -11.85 -22.44 7.86
N THR A 232 -10.55 -22.65 7.86
CA THR A 232 -9.95 -23.70 7.02
C THR A 232 -10.41 -25.08 7.48
N LYS A 233 -10.67 -25.98 6.52
CA LYS A 233 -10.98 -27.38 6.82
C LYS A 233 -9.73 -28.13 7.27
N SER A 234 -8.57 -27.75 6.72
CA SER A 234 -7.26 -28.33 7.01
C SER A 234 -6.68 -27.94 8.37
N GLY A 235 -7.20 -26.89 9.03
CA GLY A 235 -6.66 -26.34 10.27
C GLY A 235 -5.40 -25.48 10.09
N LEU A 236 -4.96 -25.25 8.86
CA LEU A 236 -3.88 -24.30 8.56
C LEU A 236 -4.36 -22.86 8.70
N VAL A 237 -3.41 -21.93 8.93
CA VAL A 237 -3.73 -20.49 8.99
C VAL A 237 -4.21 -19.97 7.63
N PHE A 238 -3.63 -20.47 6.54
CA PHE A 238 -4.02 -20.11 5.17
C PHE A 238 -4.62 -21.32 4.45
N PRO A 239 -5.66 -21.13 3.62
CA PRO A 239 -6.29 -22.22 2.89
C PRO A 239 -5.33 -22.79 1.84
N LYS A 240 -5.39 -24.12 1.64
CA LYS A 240 -4.61 -24.82 0.60
C LYS A 240 -5.10 -24.52 -0.82
N ASP A 241 -6.41 -24.38 -0.96
CA ASP A 241 -7.15 -24.18 -2.21
C ASP A 241 -8.51 -23.49 -1.94
N TYR A 242 -9.37 -23.39 -2.95
CA TYR A 242 -10.68 -22.71 -2.84
C TYR A 242 -11.74 -23.52 -2.08
N ASP A 243 -11.52 -24.81 -1.87
CA ASP A 243 -12.44 -25.73 -1.20
C ASP A 243 -12.00 -26.05 0.24
N ASP A 244 -10.81 -25.59 0.65
CA ASP A 244 -10.29 -25.68 2.02
C ASP A 244 -10.98 -24.68 2.97
N TRP A 245 -12.28 -24.81 3.10
CA TRP A 245 -13.08 -24.07 4.06
C TRP A 245 -14.20 -24.94 4.65
N GLN A 246 -14.68 -24.54 5.81
CA GLN A 246 -15.86 -25.07 6.48
C GLN A 246 -16.48 -23.94 7.32
N LEU A 247 -17.77 -24.06 7.67
CA LEU A 247 -18.38 -23.14 8.64
C LEU A 247 -17.59 -23.16 9.95
N ILE A 248 -17.41 -21.98 10.56
CA ILE A 248 -16.65 -21.91 11.81
C ILE A 248 -17.34 -22.67 12.94
N TYR A 249 -18.68 -22.56 13.00
CA TYR A 249 -19.59 -23.20 13.94
C TYR A 249 -20.81 -23.77 13.19
N PRO A 250 -21.38 -24.88 13.67
CA PRO A 250 -22.60 -25.46 13.09
C PRO A 250 -23.81 -24.51 13.12
N ASP A 251 -23.88 -23.62 14.12
CA ASP A 251 -25.04 -22.76 14.36
C ASP A 251 -25.08 -21.49 13.49
N VAL A 252 -24.03 -21.23 12.71
CA VAL A 252 -23.95 -20.03 11.84
C VAL A 252 -25.17 -19.91 10.92
N PRO A 253 -25.59 -20.94 10.16
CA PRO A 253 -26.75 -20.82 9.27
C PRO A 253 -28.03 -20.51 10.02
N VAL A 254 -28.28 -21.18 11.15
CA VAL A 254 -29.49 -21.01 11.96
C VAL A 254 -29.57 -19.56 12.50
N LYS A 255 -28.47 -19.05 13.02
CA LYS A 255 -28.40 -17.67 13.55
C LYS A 255 -28.63 -16.63 12.45
N LEU A 256 -27.98 -16.79 11.29
CA LEU A 256 -28.12 -15.86 10.17
C LEU A 256 -29.52 -15.90 9.56
N GLN A 257 -30.12 -17.08 9.41
CA GLN A 257 -31.51 -17.24 8.98
C GLN A 257 -32.49 -16.54 9.92
N LYS A 258 -32.30 -16.68 11.24
CA LYS A 258 -33.12 -15.95 12.21
C LYS A 258 -33.00 -14.44 12.03
N LEU A 259 -31.78 -13.91 11.96
CA LEU A 259 -31.57 -12.46 11.74
C LEU A 259 -32.19 -11.98 10.43
N TYR A 260 -32.05 -12.75 9.35
CA TYR A 260 -32.69 -12.44 8.08
C TYR A 260 -34.21 -12.39 8.20
N ASN A 261 -34.82 -13.34 8.92
CA ASN A 261 -36.27 -13.32 9.17
C ASN A 261 -36.70 -12.18 10.10
N ASP A 262 -35.82 -11.75 11.01
CA ASP A 262 -36.01 -10.59 11.89
C ASP A 262 -35.81 -9.24 11.17
N GLY A 263 -35.66 -9.25 9.83
CA GLY A 263 -35.56 -8.05 9.00
C GLY A 263 -34.16 -7.46 8.89
N TYR A 264 -33.10 -8.22 9.20
CA TYR A 264 -31.74 -7.79 8.94
C TYR A 264 -31.34 -8.10 7.49
N MET A 265 -30.63 -7.17 6.86
CA MET A 265 -29.81 -7.45 5.69
C MET A 265 -28.48 -8.05 6.17
N ILE A 266 -28.06 -9.15 5.54
CA ILE A 266 -26.80 -9.83 5.88
C ILE A 266 -25.72 -9.42 4.89
N VAL A 267 -24.67 -8.79 5.39
CA VAL A 267 -23.57 -8.25 4.58
C VAL A 267 -22.24 -8.85 5.04
N VAL A 268 -21.32 -9.08 4.11
CA VAL A 268 -19.97 -9.52 4.42
C VAL A 268 -18.96 -8.50 3.90
N PHE A 269 -18.02 -8.10 4.74
CA PHE A 269 -16.91 -7.21 4.43
C PHE A 269 -15.60 -7.95 4.62
N THR A 270 -14.85 -8.23 3.55
CA THR A 270 -13.63 -9.05 3.61
C THR A 270 -12.43 -8.41 2.95
N ASN A 271 -11.26 -8.47 3.61
CA ASN A 271 -9.98 -7.98 3.12
C ASN A 271 -9.23 -9.09 2.36
N GLN A 272 -9.18 -9.02 1.02
CA GLN A 272 -8.60 -10.05 0.15
C GLN A 272 -7.50 -9.48 -0.78
N ALA A 273 -6.46 -8.89 -0.20
CA ALA A 273 -5.34 -8.28 -0.94
C ALA A 273 -4.60 -9.24 -1.91
N SER A 274 -4.78 -10.54 -1.69
CA SER A 274 -4.26 -11.61 -2.56
C SER A 274 -4.95 -11.66 -3.93
N ILE A 275 -6.20 -11.18 -4.05
CA ILE A 275 -6.93 -11.11 -5.33
C ILE A 275 -6.36 -9.98 -6.20
N GLY A 276 -6.22 -8.77 -5.67
CA GLY A 276 -5.70 -7.63 -6.45
C GLY A 276 -4.22 -7.79 -6.81
N SER A 277 -3.45 -8.52 -6.00
CA SER A 277 -2.07 -8.91 -6.36
C SER A 277 -1.98 -10.05 -7.40
N GLY A 278 -3.10 -10.60 -7.85
CA GLY A 278 -3.17 -11.69 -8.82
C GLY A 278 -2.72 -13.06 -8.28
N ARG A 279 -2.52 -13.18 -6.95
CA ARG A 279 -2.16 -14.44 -6.28
C ARG A 279 -3.36 -15.39 -6.20
N ILE A 280 -4.57 -14.85 -6.12
CA ILE A 280 -5.84 -15.57 -6.10
C ILE A 280 -6.67 -15.16 -7.34
N ASN A 281 -7.28 -16.15 -7.99
CA ASN A 281 -8.16 -15.96 -9.14
C ASN A 281 -9.56 -15.55 -8.67
N ALA A 282 -10.03 -14.38 -9.13
CA ALA A 282 -11.34 -13.84 -8.79
C ALA A 282 -12.52 -14.76 -9.17
N LYS A 283 -12.43 -15.50 -10.29
CA LYS A 283 -13.48 -16.45 -10.73
C LYS A 283 -13.60 -17.63 -9.77
N SER A 284 -12.48 -18.20 -9.34
CA SER A 284 -12.46 -19.29 -8.36
C SER A 284 -12.93 -18.81 -6.99
N PHE A 285 -12.56 -17.60 -6.59
CA PHE A 285 -13.06 -16.98 -5.37
C PHE A 285 -14.58 -16.75 -5.42
N ARG A 286 -15.12 -16.29 -6.55
CA ARG A 286 -16.58 -16.18 -6.77
C ARG A 286 -17.30 -17.51 -6.56
N ASN A 287 -16.72 -18.63 -7.00
CA ASN A 287 -17.30 -19.96 -6.77
C ASN A 287 -17.23 -20.37 -5.29
N LYS A 288 -16.15 -20.05 -4.57
CA LYS A 288 -16.10 -20.23 -3.10
C LYS A 288 -17.26 -19.49 -2.43
N LEU A 289 -17.50 -18.23 -2.79
CA LEU A 289 -18.60 -17.43 -2.22
C LEU A 289 -19.97 -18.05 -2.48
N ARG A 290 -20.22 -18.53 -3.71
CA ARG A 290 -21.46 -19.26 -4.05
C ARG A 290 -21.69 -20.45 -3.13
N ASN A 291 -20.66 -21.28 -2.93
CA ASN A 291 -20.78 -22.47 -2.11
C ASN A 291 -21.01 -22.12 -0.62
N VAL A 292 -20.39 -21.05 -0.13
CA VAL A 292 -20.62 -20.53 1.23
C VAL A 292 -22.05 -20.04 1.40
N ILE A 293 -22.55 -19.22 0.48
CA ILE A 293 -23.92 -18.68 0.50
C ILE A 293 -24.93 -19.83 0.43
N GLN A 294 -24.73 -20.79 -0.47
CA GLN A 294 -25.60 -21.96 -0.59
C GLN A 294 -25.62 -22.79 0.71
N LYS A 295 -24.47 -22.91 1.39
CA LYS A 295 -24.39 -23.64 2.66
C LYS A 295 -25.08 -22.91 3.82
N ILE A 296 -25.09 -21.59 3.81
CA ILE A 296 -25.77 -20.73 4.81
C ILE A 296 -27.28 -20.66 4.52
N GLY A 297 -27.68 -20.64 3.24
CA GLY A 297 -29.06 -20.77 2.81
C GLY A 297 -29.91 -19.49 2.88
N ILE A 298 -29.27 -18.31 2.87
CA ILE A 298 -29.97 -17.01 2.78
C ILE A 298 -29.27 -16.06 1.80
N PRO A 299 -29.99 -15.06 1.26
CA PRO A 299 -29.37 -14.00 0.47
C PRO A 299 -28.36 -13.18 1.28
N MET A 300 -27.23 -12.85 0.65
CA MET A 300 -26.16 -12.04 1.22
C MET A 300 -25.55 -11.11 0.16
N GLN A 301 -25.05 -9.96 0.62
CA GLN A 301 -24.19 -9.09 -0.18
C GLN A 301 -22.77 -9.10 0.37
N ILE A 302 -21.77 -9.32 -0.49
CA ILE A 302 -20.37 -9.49 -0.09
C ILE A 302 -19.52 -8.45 -0.80
N PHE A 303 -18.79 -7.66 -0.02
CA PHE A 303 -17.87 -6.63 -0.47
C PHE A 303 -16.44 -7.07 -0.16
N ILE A 304 -15.57 -6.97 -1.16
CA ILE A 304 -14.26 -7.61 -1.16
C ILE A 304 -13.22 -6.55 -1.53
N ALA A 305 -12.45 -6.11 -0.53
CA ALA A 305 -11.33 -5.20 -0.74
C ALA A 305 -10.13 -5.97 -1.29
N THR A 306 -9.71 -5.70 -2.52
CA THR A 306 -8.67 -6.49 -3.22
C THR A 306 -7.26 -5.93 -3.06
N GLY A 307 -7.12 -4.79 -2.39
CA GLY A 307 -5.86 -4.07 -2.23
C GLY A 307 -5.81 -3.24 -0.95
N TYR A 308 -4.98 -2.20 -0.95
CA TYR A 308 -4.73 -1.32 0.20
C TYR A 308 -5.35 0.08 0.02
N SER A 309 -6.57 0.13 -0.50
CA SER A 309 -7.34 1.36 -0.75
C SER A 309 -8.30 1.69 0.42
N ILE A 310 -9.17 2.69 0.22
CA ILE A 310 -10.24 3.08 1.15
C ILE A 310 -11.23 1.95 1.48
N TYR A 311 -11.27 0.89 0.66
CA TYR A 311 -12.10 -0.28 0.87
C TYR A 311 -11.52 -1.24 1.90
N ARG A 312 -10.21 -1.17 2.18
CA ARG A 312 -9.57 -2.08 3.12
C ARG A 312 -9.89 -1.70 4.56
N LYS A 313 -10.50 -2.63 5.31
CA LYS A 313 -10.76 -2.45 6.76
C LYS A 313 -9.44 -2.11 7.48
N PRO A 314 -9.44 -1.18 8.46
CA PRO A 314 -10.60 -0.58 9.11
C PRO A 314 -11.26 0.63 8.41
N ALA A 315 -10.77 1.04 7.24
CA ALA A 315 -11.42 2.12 6.49
C ALA A 315 -12.85 1.73 6.08
N ILE A 316 -13.72 2.73 5.98
CA ILE A 316 -15.17 2.52 5.87
C ILE A 316 -15.67 2.40 4.42
N GLY A 317 -14.79 2.38 3.42
CA GLY A 317 -15.19 2.48 2.01
C GLY A 317 -16.16 1.38 1.57
N MET A 318 -15.99 0.14 2.06
CA MET A 318 -16.94 -0.94 1.71
C MET A 318 -18.33 -0.68 2.30
N TRP A 319 -18.41 -0.13 3.52
CA TRP A 319 -19.68 0.22 4.15
C TRP A 319 -20.39 1.35 3.40
N GLN A 320 -19.65 2.41 3.03
CA GLN A 320 -20.18 3.50 2.22
C GLN A 320 -20.74 2.98 0.89
N LYS A 321 -20.02 2.06 0.24
CA LYS A 321 -20.51 1.47 -1.02
C LYS A 321 -21.77 0.61 -0.84
N MET A 322 -21.92 -0.02 0.33
CA MET A 322 -23.13 -0.74 0.70
C MET A 322 -24.30 0.22 0.93
N GLU A 323 -24.09 1.34 1.62
CA GLU A 323 -25.11 2.39 1.81
C GLU A 323 -25.62 2.94 0.47
N GLU A 324 -24.71 3.24 -0.47
CA GLU A 324 -25.06 3.68 -1.83
C GLU A 324 -25.95 2.68 -2.58
N LYS A 325 -25.72 1.38 -2.35
CA LYS A 325 -26.47 0.28 -2.98
C LYS A 325 -27.74 -0.10 -2.23
N ASN A 326 -28.02 0.52 -1.08
CA ASN A 326 -29.18 0.19 -0.24
C ASN A 326 -30.46 0.93 -0.66
N ASN A 327 -30.61 1.29 -1.95
CA ASN A 327 -31.80 1.93 -2.53
C ASN A 327 -32.32 3.15 -1.72
N SER A 328 -31.41 3.98 -1.22
CA SER A 328 -31.71 5.15 -0.39
C SER A 328 -32.43 4.85 0.94
N ILE A 329 -32.48 3.59 1.37
CA ILE A 329 -32.96 3.20 2.70
C ILE A 329 -31.88 3.55 3.72
N PHE A 330 -32.24 4.43 4.65
CA PHE A 330 -31.37 4.81 5.76
C PHE A 330 -31.09 3.61 6.68
N ILE A 331 -29.82 3.45 7.06
CA ILE A 331 -29.39 2.36 7.94
C ILE A 331 -29.46 2.81 9.40
N ASP A 332 -30.25 2.09 10.18
CA ASP A 332 -30.32 2.22 11.63
C ASP A 332 -29.08 1.56 12.25
N LYS A 333 -28.04 2.37 12.48
CA LYS A 333 -26.78 1.93 13.07
C LYS A 333 -26.90 1.45 14.52
N GLU A 334 -27.86 1.99 15.28
CA GLU A 334 -28.07 1.61 16.69
C GLU A 334 -28.56 0.16 16.82
N ASN A 335 -29.38 -0.28 15.87
CA ASN A 335 -29.88 -1.66 15.78
C ASN A 335 -29.09 -2.55 14.81
N SER A 336 -28.05 -2.01 14.18
CA SER A 336 -27.10 -2.75 13.35
C SER A 336 -25.84 -3.12 14.14
N PHE A 337 -25.08 -4.08 13.62
CA PHE A 337 -23.84 -4.53 14.27
C PHE A 337 -22.85 -5.13 13.27
N TYR A 338 -21.59 -5.19 13.69
CA TYR A 338 -20.51 -5.86 12.98
C TYR A 338 -19.96 -7.03 13.81
N VAL A 339 -19.67 -8.15 13.14
CA VAL A 339 -19.04 -9.33 13.76
C VAL A 339 -17.73 -9.64 13.04
N GLY A 340 -16.64 -9.81 13.77
CA GLY A 340 -15.34 -10.13 13.19
C GLY A 340 -14.33 -10.68 14.19
N ASP A 341 -13.37 -11.47 13.72
CA ASP A 341 -12.35 -12.09 14.56
C ASP A 341 -11.07 -11.25 14.71
N ALA A 342 -10.83 -10.29 13.81
CA ALA A 342 -9.74 -9.32 13.93
C ALA A 342 -10.10 -8.25 14.97
N ALA A 343 -10.12 -8.67 16.23
CA ALA A 343 -10.71 -7.95 17.35
C ALA A 343 -9.67 -7.45 18.37
N GLY A 344 -8.37 -7.59 18.08
CA GLY A 344 -7.29 -7.13 18.95
C GLY A 344 -7.22 -7.87 20.30
N ARG A 345 -7.73 -9.11 20.39
CA ARG A 345 -7.74 -9.88 21.63
C ARG A 345 -6.32 -10.26 22.07
N ALA A 346 -6.08 -10.18 23.37
CA ALA A 346 -4.78 -10.49 23.98
C ALA A 346 -4.45 -11.99 23.90
N LYS A 347 -3.17 -12.35 24.04
CA LYS A 347 -2.76 -13.76 24.08
C LYS A 347 -3.49 -14.50 25.22
N ASN A 348 -3.93 -15.73 24.98
CA ASN A 348 -4.67 -16.56 25.92
C ASN A 348 -6.07 -16.03 26.29
N TRP A 349 -6.70 -15.23 25.41
CA TRP A 349 -8.11 -14.83 25.58
C TRP A 349 -9.07 -16.04 25.66
N ALA A 350 -8.65 -17.19 25.12
CA ALA A 350 -9.25 -18.51 25.36
C ALA A 350 -8.14 -19.59 25.41
N PRO A 351 -8.41 -20.79 25.98
CA PRO A 351 -7.41 -21.84 26.12
C PRO A 351 -6.71 -22.16 24.78
N GLY A 352 -5.38 -22.02 24.76
CA GLY A 352 -4.55 -22.30 23.59
C GLY A 352 -4.61 -21.27 22.45
N ARG A 353 -5.34 -20.15 22.62
CA ARG A 353 -5.45 -19.11 21.59
C ARG A 353 -4.30 -18.10 21.66
N LYS A 354 -3.72 -17.80 20.49
CA LYS A 354 -2.77 -16.71 20.31
C LYS A 354 -3.51 -15.36 20.37
N LYS A 355 -2.75 -14.27 20.50
CA LYS A 355 -3.29 -12.92 20.28
C LYS A 355 -3.83 -12.83 18.84
N ASP A 356 -4.83 -11.99 18.63
CA ASP A 356 -5.33 -11.72 17.28
C ASP A 356 -4.23 -11.07 16.42
N HIS A 357 -4.29 -11.30 15.12
CA HIS A 357 -3.30 -10.78 14.17
C HIS A 357 -3.42 -9.26 14.01
N THR A 358 -4.64 -8.75 13.94
CA THR A 358 -5.00 -7.33 13.80
C THR A 358 -6.25 -7.01 14.62
N SER A 359 -6.61 -5.74 14.64
CA SER A 359 -7.84 -5.19 15.22
C SER A 359 -8.80 -4.60 14.18
N ALA A 360 -8.55 -4.86 12.89
CA ALA A 360 -9.22 -4.26 11.74
C ALA A 360 -10.76 -4.31 11.80
N ASP A 361 -11.35 -5.40 12.30
CA ASP A 361 -12.80 -5.57 12.36
C ASP A 361 -13.42 -4.72 13.47
N ARG A 362 -12.80 -4.73 14.65
CA ARG A 362 -13.22 -3.89 15.77
C ARG A 362 -13.06 -2.40 15.43
N LEU A 363 -11.95 -2.04 14.79
CA LEU A 363 -11.66 -0.67 14.38
C LEU A 363 -12.62 -0.20 13.28
N LEU A 364 -13.01 -1.05 12.34
CA LEU A 364 -14.08 -0.74 11.38
C LEU A 364 -15.39 -0.40 12.10
N ALA A 365 -15.80 -1.24 13.06
CA ALA A 365 -17.01 -1.00 13.82
C ALA A 365 -16.96 0.31 14.63
N LEU A 366 -15.79 0.64 15.20
CA LEU A 366 -15.56 1.91 15.90
C LEU A 366 -15.57 3.13 14.97
N ASN A 367 -15.11 2.99 13.73
CA ASN A 367 -15.21 4.05 12.73
C ASN A 367 -16.64 4.30 12.27
N LEU A 368 -17.47 3.26 12.29
CA LEU A 368 -18.87 3.32 11.86
C LEU A 368 -19.85 3.62 13.01
N ASP A 369 -19.37 3.63 14.25
CA ASP A 369 -20.14 3.68 15.49
C ASP A 369 -21.18 2.54 15.59
N LEU A 370 -20.77 1.32 15.21
CA LEU A 370 -21.58 0.11 15.29
C LEU A 370 -21.28 -0.71 16.55
N LYS A 371 -22.29 -1.42 17.04
CA LYS A 371 -22.08 -2.50 18.02
C LYS A 371 -21.16 -3.56 17.41
N PHE A 372 -20.17 -4.02 18.17
CA PHE A 372 -19.20 -5.01 17.72
C PHE A 372 -19.27 -6.28 18.57
N TYR A 373 -19.18 -7.44 17.91
CA TYR A 373 -19.06 -8.74 18.56
C TYR A 373 -17.94 -9.56 17.93
N THR A 374 -17.29 -10.39 18.74
CA THR A 374 -16.48 -11.49 18.20
C THR A 374 -17.36 -12.68 17.77
N PRO A 375 -16.87 -13.61 16.93
CA PRO A 375 -17.66 -14.78 16.54
C PRO A 375 -18.11 -15.61 17.74
N GLU A 376 -17.26 -15.75 18.76
CA GLU A 376 -17.56 -16.47 19.99
C GLU A 376 -18.65 -15.78 20.82
N GLU A 377 -18.61 -14.45 20.94
CA GLU A 377 -19.66 -13.68 21.60
C GLU A 377 -20.99 -13.82 20.85
N HIS A 378 -20.97 -13.69 19.52
CA HIS A 378 -22.18 -13.63 18.71
C HIS A 378 -22.87 -14.99 18.52
N PHE A 379 -22.10 -16.03 18.20
CA PHE A 379 -22.62 -17.36 17.87
C PHE A 379 -22.69 -18.29 19.09
N LEU A 380 -21.75 -18.18 20.03
CA LEU A 380 -21.66 -19.11 21.18
C LEU A 380 -22.14 -18.48 22.51
N GLY A 381 -22.44 -17.18 22.53
CA GLY A 381 -22.87 -16.48 23.74
C GLY A 381 -21.77 -16.35 24.80
N HIS A 382 -20.49 -16.43 24.38
CA HIS A 382 -19.37 -16.23 25.28
C HIS A 382 -19.32 -14.79 25.80
N LYS A 383 -18.71 -14.60 26.96
CA LYS A 383 -18.41 -13.25 27.49
C LYS A 383 -17.33 -12.59 26.65
N GLN A 384 -17.35 -11.26 26.63
CA GLN A 384 -16.36 -10.47 25.93
C GLN A 384 -14.94 -10.76 26.43
N ALA A 385 -14.05 -11.05 25.50
CA ALA A 385 -12.63 -11.26 25.78
C ALA A 385 -11.87 -9.93 25.95
N PRO A 386 -10.82 -9.87 26.79
CA PRO A 386 -9.94 -8.71 26.87
C PRO A 386 -9.27 -8.42 25.52
N TYR A 387 -9.24 -7.15 25.14
CA TYR A 387 -8.61 -6.67 23.91
C TYR A 387 -7.82 -5.38 24.16
N THR A 388 -6.96 -5.03 23.22
CA THR A 388 -6.16 -3.80 23.26
C THR A 388 -6.42 -2.99 21.99
N LEU A 389 -6.68 -1.70 22.15
CA LEU A 389 -6.79 -0.77 21.03
C LEU A 389 -5.41 -0.22 20.66
N PRO A 390 -5.23 0.32 19.43
CA PRO A 390 -4.04 1.05 19.08
C PRO A 390 -3.72 2.14 20.10
N THR A 391 -2.43 2.35 20.34
CA THR A 391 -1.86 3.40 21.18
C THR A 391 -2.27 4.80 20.72
N PHE A 392 -2.28 5.03 19.41
CA PHE A 392 -2.75 6.27 18.81
C PHE A 392 -4.26 6.20 18.51
N ASN A 393 -5.02 7.16 19.07
CA ASN A 393 -6.44 7.33 18.81
C ASN A 393 -6.68 8.57 17.93
N PRO A 394 -7.03 8.41 16.64
CA PRO A 394 -7.22 9.52 15.72
C PRO A 394 -8.42 10.42 16.07
N LYS A 395 -9.39 9.95 16.87
CA LYS A 395 -10.50 10.78 17.36
C LYS A 395 -10.09 11.74 18.49
N ASN A 396 -8.93 11.53 19.11
CA ASN A 396 -8.47 12.30 20.26
C ASN A 396 -7.17 13.06 19.94
N LEU A 397 -7.25 13.95 18.96
CA LEU A 397 -6.13 14.83 18.61
C LEU A 397 -6.04 15.94 19.67
N SER A 398 -4.85 16.14 20.22
CA SER A 398 -4.64 17.17 21.24
C SER A 398 -4.79 18.57 20.63
N ASN A 399 -5.55 19.44 21.30
CA ASN A 399 -5.61 20.87 20.99
C ASN A 399 -4.43 21.60 21.65
N GLU A 400 -3.22 21.09 21.44
CA GLU A 400 -2.01 21.68 21.98
C GLU A 400 -1.56 22.88 21.15
N GLU A 401 -0.91 23.83 21.81
CA GLU A 401 -0.17 24.87 21.11
C GLU A 401 0.93 24.24 20.26
N ILE A 402 1.24 24.85 19.11
CA ILE A 402 2.23 24.34 18.16
C ILE A 402 3.61 24.11 18.82
N CYS A 403 4.01 25.04 19.69
CA CYS A 403 5.19 24.94 20.54
C CYS A 403 5.04 25.88 21.73
N SER A 404 5.60 25.50 22.88
CA SER A 404 5.54 26.31 24.11
C SER A 404 6.83 27.12 24.32
N GLY A 405 6.70 28.44 24.51
CA GLY A 405 7.80 29.29 25.00
C GLY A 405 8.84 29.74 23.96
N SER A 406 8.65 29.42 22.68
CA SER A 406 9.56 29.79 21.59
C SER A 406 8.79 30.39 20.40
N ASN A 407 9.40 31.35 19.70
CA ASN A 407 8.84 31.88 18.46
C ASN A 407 9.10 30.91 17.31
N ILE A 408 8.11 30.68 16.45
CA ILE A 408 8.26 29.80 15.29
C ILE A 408 9.21 30.41 14.25
N THR A 409 9.19 31.73 14.08
CA THR A 409 10.00 32.46 13.10
C THR A 409 10.92 33.47 13.79
N SER A 410 11.95 33.90 13.05
CA SER A 410 12.84 34.99 13.44
C SER A 410 12.82 36.10 12.39
N SER A 411 13.06 37.33 12.83
CA SER A 411 13.28 38.48 11.94
C SER A 411 14.70 38.56 11.40
N SER A 412 15.66 37.90 12.06
CA SER A 412 17.05 37.79 11.59
C SER A 412 17.23 36.55 10.73
N GLN A 413 18.21 36.59 9.82
CA GLN A 413 18.59 35.41 9.04
C GLN A 413 18.95 34.25 9.96
N GLU A 414 18.37 33.09 9.71
CA GLU A 414 18.64 31.86 10.47
C GLU A 414 18.45 30.61 9.61
N ILE A 415 18.87 29.48 10.15
CA ILE A 415 18.59 28.16 9.58
C ILE A 415 17.76 27.36 10.58
N ILE A 416 16.63 26.82 10.10
CA ILE A 416 15.81 25.87 10.85
C ILE A 416 16.09 24.48 10.32
N LEU A 417 16.55 23.59 11.20
CA LEU A 417 16.78 22.19 10.89
C LEU A 417 15.64 21.35 11.47
N MET A 418 14.81 20.79 10.60
CA MET A 418 13.71 19.92 11.03
C MET A 418 14.24 18.54 11.41
N VAL A 419 13.76 17.98 12.52
CA VAL A 419 14.05 16.63 13.00
C VAL A 419 12.73 15.91 13.24
N GLY A 420 12.57 14.71 12.68
CA GLY A 420 11.36 13.94 12.89
C GLY A 420 11.20 12.78 11.91
N CYS A 421 10.45 11.76 12.35
CA CYS A 421 10.16 10.58 11.56
C CYS A 421 9.52 10.93 10.19
N PRO A 422 9.79 10.19 9.11
CA PRO A 422 8.92 10.22 7.93
C PRO A 422 7.45 10.10 8.32
N GLY A 423 6.58 10.94 7.75
CA GLY A 423 5.16 11.00 8.13
C GLY A 423 4.85 11.82 9.39
N SER A 424 5.84 12.37 10.10
CA SER A 424 5.58 13.14 11.34
C SER A 424 4.88 14.50 11.14
N GLY A 425 4.71 14.96 9.89
CA GLY A 425 4.09 16.24 9.57
C GLY A 425 5.04 17.40 9.29
N LYS A 426 6.38 17.18 9.27
CA LYS A 426 7.38 18.24 9.01
C LYS A 426 7.06 19.11 7.79
N SER A 427 6.90 18.51 6.61
CA SER A 427 6.63 19.27 5.38
C SER A 427 5.31 20.06 5.45
N HIS A 428 4.31 19.54 6.18
CA HIS A 428 3.07 20.26 6.42
C HIS A 428 3.31 21.46 7.35
N PHE A 429 4.01 21.26 8.47
CA PHE A 429 4.41 22.32 9.39
C PHE A 429 5.19 23.44 8.66
N VAL A 430 6.19 23.06 7.85
CA VAL A 430 7.00 24.01 7.07
C VAL A 430 6.12 24.79 6.09
N LYS A 431 5.22 24.12 5.35
CA LYS A 431 4.28 24.78 4.44
C LYS A 431 3.33 25.74 5.16
N CYS A 432 2.91 25.42 6.37
CA CYS A 432 1.93 26.21 7.11
C CYS A 432 2.54 27.39 7.88
N HIS A 433 3.75 27.23 8.42
CA HIS A 433 4.33 28.18 9.36
C HIS A 433 5.65 28.80 8.91
N LEU A 434 6.38 28.17 7.99
CA LEU A 434 7.69 28.61 7.50
C LEU A 434 7.68 28.84 5.98
N ASN A 435 6.51 29.20 5.41
CA ASN A 435 6.31 29.37 3.97
C ASN A 435 7.16 30.48 3.31
N HIS A 436 7.70 31.39 4.10
CA HIS A 436 8.57 32.50 3.68
C HIS A 436 10.06 32.18 3.84
N TYR A 437 10.39 31.01 4.40
CA TYR A 437 11.76 30.51 4.44
C TYR A 437 12.10 29.81 3.13
N SER A 438 13.34 29.96 2.69
CA SER A 438 13.86 29.20 1.56
C SER A 438 13.88 27.70 1.89
N TYR A 439 13.24 26.92 1.03
CA TYR A 439 12.96 25.50 1.29
C TYR A 439 14.03 24.58 0.69
N VAL A 440 14.67 23.77 1.54
CA VAL A 440 15.64 22.75 1.13
C VAL A 440 15.17 21.38 1.59
N ASN A 441 14.99 20.47 0.63
CA ASN A 441 14.53 19.11 0.89
C ASN A 441 15.34 18.12 0.04
N ARG A 442 15.78 17.02 0.65
CA ARG A 442 16.61 16.01 0.00
C ARG A 442 15.82 15.13 -0.97
N ASP A 443 14.55 14.88 -0.73
CA ASP A 443 13.72 14.04 -1.60
C ASP A 443 13.56 14.69 -2.98
N THR A 444 13.52 16.03 -3.04
CA THR A 444 13.48 16.78 -4.31
C THR A 444 14.86 16.99 -4.92
N LEU A 445 15.90 17.24 -4.11
CA LEU A 445 17.25 17.52 -4.60
C LEU A 445 18.08 16.25 -4.89
N GLY A 446 17.75 15.12 -4.27
CA GLY A 446 18.32 13.80 -4.44
C GLY A 446 19.52 13.45 -3.52
N SER A 447 20.36 14.42 -3.15
CA SER A 447 21.54 14.16 -2.30
C SER A 447 21.76 15.22 -1.23
N TRP A 448 22.42 14.85 -0.13
CA TRP A 448 22.71 15.78 0.96
C TRP A 448 23.68 16.89 0.53
N GLN A 449 24.61 16.59 -0.38
CA GLN A 449 25.53 17.58 -0.93
C GLN A 449 24.79 18.68 -1.69
N LYS A 450 23.78 18.30 -2.48
CA LYS A 450 22.93 19.28 -3.19
C LYS A 450 22.10 20.11 -2.21
N CYS A 451 21.64 19.53 -1.09
CA CYS A 451 21.01 20.30 -0.02
C CYS A 451 21.96 21.37 0.54
N ILE A 452 23.23 21.02 0.78
CA ILE A 452 24.25 21.98 1.24
C ILE A 452 24.47 23.08 0.21
N THR A 453 24.67 22.74 -1.08
CA THR A 453 24.84 23.75 -2.13
C THR A 453 23.66 24.70 -2.23
N MET A 454 22.43 24.19 -2.14
CA MET A 454 21.21 25.01 -2.17
C MET A 454 21.08 25.88 -0.92
N MET A 455 21.41 25.34 0.25
CA MET A 455 21.46 26.08 1.51
C MET A 455 22.47 27.23 1.45
N GLU A 456 23.72 26.97 1.01
CA GLU A 456 24.75 28.02 0.84
C GLU A 456 24.28 29.11 -0.14
N LYS A 457 23.63 28.73 -1.25
CA LYS A 457 23.04 29.70 -2.19
C LYS A 457 22.07 30.64 -1.47
N HIS A 458 21.11 30.10 -0.73
CA HIS A 458 20.11 30.91 -0.02
C HIS A 458 20.68 31.74 1.12
N ILE A 459 21.71 31.24 1.80
CA ILE A 459 22.43 32.01 2.82
C ILE A 459 23.06 33.26 2.18
N ASN A 460 23.72 33.10 1.04
CA ASN A 460 24.34 34.24 0.34
C ASN A 460 23.28 35.25 -0.17
N GLU A 461 22.08 34.77 -0.52
CA GLU A 461 20.90 35.59 -0.86
C GLU A 461 20.25 36.26 0.37
N GLN A 462 20.87 36.21 1.55
CA GLN A 462 20.37 36.79 2.81
C GLN A 462 19.00 36.26 3.24
N SER A 463 18.63 35.06 2.77
CA SER A 463 17.36 34.43 3.11
C SER A 463 17.51 33.47 4.29
N SER A 464 16.49 33.38 5.16
CA SER A 464 16.40 32.30 6.14
C SER A 464 16.07 30.98 5.45
N VAL A 465 16.62 29.88 5.94
CA VAL A 465 16.55 28.58 5.27
C VAL A 465 15.93 27.54 6.19
N VAL A 466 15.05 26.71 5.66
CA VAL A 466 14.54 25.52 6.36
C VAL A 466 15.01 24.25 5.66
N ILE A 467 15.60 23.34 6.43
CA ILE A 467 16.05 22.02 5.98
C ILE A 467 15.00 20.98 6.39
N ASP A 468 14.08 20.66 5.47
CA ASP A 468 13.03 19.65 5.68
C ASP A 468 13.51 18.26 5.26
N ASN A 469 14.42 17.71 6.08
CA ASN A 469 14.85 16.32 6.00
C ASN A 469 14.46 15.59 7.29
N THR A 470 14.72 14.29 7.37
CA THR A 470 14.47 13.51 8.59
C THR A 470 15.48 13.81 9.70
N ASN A 471 16.75 13.97 9.33
CA ASN A 471 17.86 14.33 10.22
C ASN A 471 17.94 13.51 11.53
N PRO A 472 17.97 12.17 11.45
CA PRO A 472 17.80 11.29 12.61
C PRO A 472 18.96 11.35 13.62
N ASP A 473 20.20 11.47 13.14
CA ASP A 473 21.42 11.33 13.95
C ASP A 473 22.28 12.61 13.95
N CYS A 474 23.19 12.70 14.92
CA CYS A 474 24.10 13.84 15.07
C CYS A 474 24.96 14.05 13.80
N VAL A 475 25.48 12.98 13.20
CA VAL A 475 26.34 13.06 12.00
C VAL A 475 25.61 13.73 10.83
N SER A 476 24.33 13.43 10.65
CA SER A 476 23.50 14.00 9.59
C SER A 476 23.22 15.48 9.84
N ARG A 477 22.95 15.86 11.09
CA ARG A 477 22.71 17.25 11.50
C ARG A 477 23.96 18.11 11.39
N GLN A 478 25.11 17.56 11.80
CA GLN A 478 26.40 18.24 11.83
C GLN A 478 26.80 18.80 10.46
N ARG A 479 26.48 18.11 9.36
CA ARG A 479 26.75 18.57 7.98
C ARG A 479 26.17 19.95 7.68
N PHE A 480 24.99 20.26 8.22
CA PHE A 480 24.33 21.54 8.03
C PHE A 480 24.84 22.58 9.04
N ILE A 481 25.07 22.15 10.28
CA ILE A 481 25.56 23.02 11.36
C ILE A 481 26.95 23.57 11.03
N GLU A 482 27.86 22.76 10.49
CA GLU A 482 29.21 23.21 10.11
C GLU A 482 29.18 24.29 9.03
N VAL A 483 28.28 24.16 8.05
CA VAL A 483 28.10 25.16 7.00
C VAL A 483 27.52 26.44 7.60
N ALA A 484 26.52 26.34 8.47
CA ALA A 484 25.96 27.51 9.14
C ALA A 484 27.03 28.28 9.95
N LYS A 485 27.88 27.55 10.69
CA LYS A 485 29.02 28.10 11.45
C LYS A 485 30.00 28.86 10.55
N LYS A 486 30.33 28.31 9.37
CA LYS A 486 31.20 28.97 8.37
C LYS A 486 30.65 30.33 7.90
N TYR A 487 29.33 30.45 7.78
CA TYR A 487 28.66 31.70 7.38
C TYR A 487 28.20 32.57 8.55
N ASN A 488 28.50 32.17 9.79
CA ASN A 488 28.07 32.85 11.01
C ASN A 488 26.54 33.07 11.10
N VAL A 489 25.76 32.09 10.63
CA VAL A 489 24.29 32.10 10.68
C VAL A 489 23.82 31.17 11.81
N PRO A 490 22.92 31.61 12.71
CA PRO A 490 22.40 30.76 13.79
C PRO A 490 21.56 29.60 13.26
N VAL A 491 21.62 28.45 13.96
CA VAL A 491 20.84 27.25 13.62
C VAL A 491 19.94 26.87 14.78
N ARG A 492 18.63 26.80 14.54
CA ARG A 492 17.67 26.21 15.48
C ARG A 492 17.25 24.82 15.03
N CYS A 493 17.00 23.93 15.99
CA CYS A 493 16.53 22.57 15.74
C CYS A 493 15.06 22.46 16.09
N PHE A 494 14.22 22.04 15.14
CA PHE A 494 12.79 21.87 15.36
C PHE A 494 12.46 20.37 15.38
N VAL A 495 12.12 19.86 16.56
CA VAL A 495 11.89 18.42 16.81
C VAL A 495 10.40 18.14 16.82
N MET A 496 9.92 17.35 15.86
CA MET A 496 8.52 16.91 15.83
C MET A 496 8.25 15.88 16.94
N LEU A 497 7.31 16.16 17.82
CA LEU A 497 6.90 15.26 18.92
C LEU A 497 5.95 14.14 18.48
N THR A 498 5.52 14.13 17.22
CA THR A 498 4.67 13.10 16.63
C THR A 498 5.24 11.70 16.83
N ASN A 499 4.52 10.85 17.57
CA ASN A 499 4.96 9.47 17.80
C ASN A 499 4.87 8.62 16.52
N ILE A 500 5.45 7.40 16.57
CA ILE A 500 5.57 6.52 15.40
C ILE A 500 4.20 6.08 14.86
N ASP A 501 3.27 5.73 15.74
CA ASP A 501 1.94 5.25 15.34
C ASP A 501 1.12 6.36 14.69
N HIS A 502 1.23 7.59 15.21
CA HIS A 502 0.68 8.79 14.61
C HIS A 502 1.33 9.12 13.25
N ALA A 503 2.66 8.99 13.14
CA ALA A 503 3.35 9.20 11.87
C ALA A 503 2.94 8.17 10.80
N LYS A 504 2.74 6.91 11.18
CA LYS A 504 2.18 5.86 10.30
C LYS A 504 0.75 6.18 9.89
N HIS A 505 -0.07 6.69 10.82
CA HIS A 505 -1.43 7.12 10.54
C HIS A 505 -1.44 8.27 9.51
N ASN A 506 -0.61 9.28 9.71
CA ASN A 506 -0.42 10.38 8.75
C ASN A 506 -0.02 9.87 7.36
N ASN A 507 0.95 8.95 7.32
CA ASN A 507 1.37 8.34 6.06
C ASN A 507 0.21 7.60 5.40
N LYS A 508 -0.56 6.81 6.17
CA LYS A 508 -1.70 6.08 5.64
C LYS A 508 -2.82 7.00 5.15
N PHE A 509 -3.10 8.07 5.88
CA PHE A 509 -4.04 9.10 5.45
C PHE A 509 -3.62 9.69 4.10
N ARG A 510 -2.36 10.11 3.96
CA ARG A 510 -1.83 10.64 2.69
C ARG A 510 -1.84 9.62 1.56
N GLU A 511 -1.52 8.35 1.82
CA GLU A 511 -1.66 7.28 0.82
C GLU A 511 -3.09 7.17 0.26
N LEU A 512 -4.10 7.52 1.08
CA LEU A 512 -5.51 7.40 0.71
C LEU A 512 -6.09 8.70 0.15
N THR A 513 -5.49 9.86 0.42
CA THR A 513 -6.05 11.18 0.05
C THR A 513 -5.20 11.97 -0.95
N ASP A 514 -3.89 11.74 -1.02
CA ASP A 514 -2.97 12.48 -1.89
C ASP A 514 -2.44 11.55 -3.00
N PRO A 515 -2.93 11.68 -4.25
CA PRO A 515 -2.52 10.81 -5.36
C PRO A 515 -1.05 10.99 -5.75
N ASN A 516 -0.41 12.11 -5.35
CA ASN A 516 1.01 12.35 -5.58
C ASN A 516 1.88 11.85 -4.42
N HIS A 517 1.28 11.32 -3.36
CA HIS A 517 2.02 10.84 -2.21
C HIS A 517 2.77 9.55 -2.55
N VAL A 518 4.09 9.61 -2.44
CA VAL A 518 4.93 8.42 -2.51
C VAL A 518 4.85 7.69 -1.17
N LYS A 519 4.32 6.46 -1.21
CA LYS A 519 4.21 5.58 -0.06
C LYS A 519 5.54 5.44 0.69
N VAL A 520 5.55 5.84 1.95
CA VAL A 520 6.67 5.56 2.87
C VAL A 520 6.49 4.16 3.46
N SER A 521 7.49 3.29 3.27
CA SER A 521 7.44 1.93 3.82
C SER A 521 7.77 1.89 5.31
N ASP A 522 7.25 0.89 6.02
CA ASP A 522 7.60 0.63 7.42
C ASP A 522 9.11 0.45 7.63
N VAL A 523 9.82 -0.08 6.62
CA VAL A 523 11.28 -0.25 6.68
C VAL A 523 11.98 1.11 6.82
N ILE A 524 11.51 2.14 6.11
CA ILE A 524 12.08 3.49 6.17
C ILE A 524 11.79 4.12 7.54
N ILE A 525 10.56 3.97 8.04
CA ILE A 525 10.16 4.46 9.38
C ILE A 525 11.01 3.77 10.47
N ASN A 526 11.13 2.44 10.43
CA ASN A 526 11.90 1.69 11.41
C ASN A 526 13.41 2.01 11.32
N SER A 527 13.93 2.27 10.12
CA SER A 527 15.31 2.73 9.92
C SER A 527 15.54 4.09 10.58
N TYR A 528 14.61 5.03 10.44
CA TYR A 528 14.67 6.31 11.16
C TYR A 528 14.74 6.09 12.68
N VAL A 529 13.80 5.31 13.22
CA VAL A 529 13.69 5.07 14.67
C VAL A 529 14.97 4.45 15.22
N LYS A 530 15.56 3.49 14.50
CA LYS A 530 16.81 2.84 14.89
C LYS A 530 18.00 3.81 14.95
N ASN A 531 18.03 4.78 14.05
CA ASN A 531 19.15 5.74 13.94
C ASN A 531 18.89 7.04 14.72
N TYR A 532 17.70 7.23 15.27
CA TYR A 532 17.33 8.46 15.94
C TYR A 532 18.20 8.68 17.19
N GLN A 533 18.77 9.88 17.27
CA GLN A 533 19.49 10.40 18.43
C GLN A 533 18.89 11.75 18.77
N GLU A 534 18.47 11.92 20.02
CA GLU A 534 17.88 13.16 20.52
C GLU A 534 18.84 14.34 20.28
N PRO A 535 18.38 15.45 19.67
CA PRO A 535 19.22 16.61 19.46
C PRO A 535 19.66 17.24 20.78
N SER A 536 20.90 17.77 20.81
CA SER A 536 21.42 18.49 21.97
C SER A 536 22.05 19.83 21.58
N LEU A 537 22.05 20.79 22.50
CA LEU A 537 22.68 22.11 22.27
C LEU A 537 24.19 22.00 21.99
N GLU A 538 24.83 20.93 22.48
CA GLU A 538 26.26 20.65 22.27
C GLU A 538 26.63 20.46 20.79
N GLU A 539 25.66 20.09 19.93
CA GLU A 539 25.86 20.01 18.48
C GLU A 539 26.14 21.41 17.87
N GLY A 540 25.70 22.47 18.55
CA GLY A 540 25.85 23.87 18.13
C GLY A 540 24.55 24.51 17.67
N PHE A 541 23.40 24.02 18.14
CA PHE A 541 22.12 24.70 17.97
C PHE A 541 22.01 25.89 18.92
N THR A 542 21.43 26.99 18.46
CA THR A 542 21.10 28.14 19.31
C THR A 542 19.88 27.86 20.19
N GLU A 543 18.95 27.04 19.70
CA GLU A 543 17.73 26.64 20.40
C GLU A 543 17.24 25.30 19.86
N ILE A 544 16.64 24.48 20.73
CA ILE A 544 15.89 23.29 20.35
C ILE A 544 14.43 23.52 20.68
N VAL A 545 13.57 23.57 19.66
CA VAL A 545 12.14 23.80 19.77
C VAL A 545 11.41 22.49 19.53
N HIS A 546 10.57 22.10 20.48
CA HIS A 546 9.71 20.93 20.35
C HIS A 546 8.37 21.34 19.71
N ILE A 547 8.00 20.65 18.64
CA ILE A 547 6.85 20.96 17.80
C ILE A 547 5.78 19.89 17.99
N ASN A 548 4.62 20.29 18.52
CA ASN A 548 3.43 19.47 18.59
C ASN A 548 2.82 19.31 17.20
N PHE A 549 2.21 18.15 16.97
CA PHE A 549 1.46 17.94 15.73
C PHE A 549 0.09 18.62 15.85
N VAL A 550 -0.10 19.69 15.11
CA VAL A 550 -1.38 20.37 14.98
C VAL A 550 -1.88 20.21 13.54
N PRO A 551 -2.90 19.37 13.29
CA PRO A 551 -3.38 19.16 11.94
C PRO A 551 -4.18 20.36 11.44
N LYS A 552 -4.04 20.66 10.14
CA LYS A 552 -4.90 21.61 9.45
C LYS A 552 -5.52 20.94 8.22
N PHE A 553 -6.84 20.90 8.19
CA PHE A 553 -7.61 20.32 7.09
C PHE A 553 -8.22 21.44 6.25
N GLU A 554 -8.17 21.30 4.93
CA GLU A 554 -8.87 22.22 4.01
C GLU A 554 -10.37 21.94 3.96
N LYS A 555 -10.77 20.70 4.28
CA LYS A 555 -12.13 20.20 4.18
C LYS A 555 -12.53 19.44 5.45
N GLU A 556 -13.80 19.57 5.82
CA GLU A 556 -14.33 18.85 6.97
C GLU A 556 -14.38 17.34 6.71
N GLU A 557 -14.60 16.91 5.46
CA GLU A 557 -14.56 15.50 5.08
C GLU A 557 -13.17 14.88 5.30
N ASP A 558 -12.10 15.63 5.02
CA ASP A 558 -10.72 15.19 5.24
C ASP A 558 -10.44 15.05 6.73
N ARG A 559 -10.96 15.97 7.55
CA ARG A 559 -10.88 15.88 9.00
C ARG A 559 -11.61 14.64 9.52
N GLN A 560 -12.87 14.44 9.12
CA GLN A 560 -13.67 13.28 9.52
C GLN A 560 -12.99 11.98 9.14
N PHE A 561 -12.40 11.90 7.94
CA PHE A 561 -11.66 10.74 7.50
C PHE A 561 -10.34 10.54 8.27
N TYR A 562 -9.64 11.63 8.59
CA TYR A 562 -8.42 11.58 9.39
C TYR A 562 -8.68 11.10 10.82
N GLU A 563 -9.84 11.45 11.40
CA GLU A 563 -10.27 11.03 12.75
C GLU A 563 -10.68 9.54 12.81
N MET A 564 -10.70 8.82 11.69
CA MET A 564 -10.95 7.37 11.65
C MET A 564 -9.67 6.58 11.91
N TYR A 565 -9.79 5.37 12.46
CA TYR A 565 -8.71 4.39 12.45
C TYR A 565 -8.43 3.94 11.00
N LEU A 566 -7.20 4.09 10.53
CA LEU A 566 -6.79 3.70 9.17
C LEU A 566 -5.77 2.54 9.14
N LEU A 567 -5.24 2.17 10.31
CA LEU A 567 -4.24 1.12 10.49
C LEU A 567 -4.86 -0.09 11.21
N GLU A 568 -4.41 -1.29 10.88
CA GLU A 568 -4.96 -2.58 11.34
C GLU A 568 -4.32 -3.13 12.62
#